data_AF-A0A915LRN7-F1
#
_entry.id   AF-A0A915LRN7-F1
#
_cell.length_a   1.000
_cell.length_b   1.000
_cell.length_c   1.000
_cell.angle_alpha   90.00
_cell.angle_beta   90.00
_cell.angle_gamma   90.00
#
_symmetry.space_group_name_H-M   'P 1'
#
loop_
_entity.id
_entity.type
_entity.pdbx_description
1 polymer ?
#
loop_
_entity_poly.entity_id
_entity_poly.type
_entity_poly.pdbx_seq_one_letter_code
_entity_poly.pdbx_strand_id
1 'polypeptide(L)'
;LEYIENRNRREQEILSVILNDGPATTMQITNSIYTNILPSRRLGALLNVRHHLVKLLAEGKIEDIGPSVGGLGFGLYVIADEKKDKNKL
;
A
#
# COMPACT_ATOMS: atom_id res chain seq x y z
N LEU A 1 20.46 9.67 -4.53
CA LEU A 1 19.19 10.39 -4.78
C LEU A 1 18.17 9.45 -5.42
N GLU A 2 18.55 8.79 -6.52
CA GLU A 2 17.72 7.81 -7.25
C GLU A 2 17.06 6.72 -6.38
N TYR A 3 17.74 6.18 -5.36
CA TYR A 3 17.15 5.16 -4.47
C TYR A 3 15.96 5.71 -3.64
N ILE A 4 16.11 6.93 -3.10
CA ILE A 4 15.06 7.58 -2.27
C ILE A 4 13.89 8.00 -3.16
N GLU A 5 14.20 8.55 -4.34
CA GLU A 5 13.19 8.93 -5.34
C GLU A 5 12.36 7.72 -5.79
N ASN A 6 13.01 6.58 -6.06
CA ASN A 6 12.32 5.34 -6.43
C ASN A 6 11.44 4.80 -5.29
N ARG A 7 11.88 4.90 -4.03
CA ARG A 7 11.10 4.55 -2.84
C ARG A 7 9.85 5.43 -2.72
N ASN A 8 10.01 6.74 -2.81
CA ASN A 8 8.92 7.70 -2.69
C ASN A 8 7.92 7.53 -3.84
N ARG A 9 8.41 7.34 -5.07
CA ARG A 9 7.57 7.07 -6.23
C ARG A 9 6.68 5.84 -6.02
N ARG A 10 7.24 4.73 -5.51
CA ARG A 10 6.46 3.52 -5.26
C ARG A 10 5.36 3.75 -4.22
N GLU A 11 5.63 4.54 -3.19
CA GLU A 11 4.61 4.89 -2.19
C GLU A 11 3.47 5.71 -2.81
N GLN A 12 3.80 6.68 -3.65
CA GLN A 12 2.79 7.48 -4.36
C GLN A 12 1.96 6.63 -5.32
N GLU A 13 2.57 5.69 -6.04
CA GLU A 13 1.87 4.75 -6.92
C GLU A 13 0.90 3.86 -6.12
N ILE A 14 1.31 3.34 -4.96
CA ILE A 14 0.45 2.54 -4.07
C ILE A 14 -0.74 3.36 -3.57
N LEU A 15 -0.50 4.56 -3.05
CA LEU A 15 -1.57 5.44 -2.57
C LEU A 15 -2.54 5.80 -3.70
N SER A 16 -2.02 6.05 -4.91
CA SER A 16 -2.84 6.37 -6.08
C SER A 16 -3.76 5.21 -6.47
N VAL A 17 -3.27 3.96 -6.41
CA VAL A 17 -4.12 2.78 -6.68
C VAL A 17 -5.25 2.69 -5.68
N ILE A 18 -4.96 2.78 -4.37
CA ILE A 18 -5.98 2.67 -3.33
C ILE A 18 -7.00 3.82 -3.41
N LEU A 19 -6.54 5.03 -3.75
CA LEU A 19 -7.39 6.21 -3.87
C LEU A 19 -8.34 6.12 -5.08
N ASN A 20 -7.84 5.67 -6.24
CA ASN A 20 -8.60 5.68 -7.49
C ASN A 20 -9.49 4.44 -7.67
N ASP A 21 -8.99 3.26 -7.29
CA ASP A 21 -9.67 1.98 -7.52
C ASP A 21 -10.53 1.55 -6.31
N GLY A 22 -10.42 2.27 -5.19
CA GLY A 22 -11.06 1.94 -3.92
C GLY A 22 -10.29 0.88 -3.12
N PRO A 23 -10.96 0.17 -2.19
CA PRO A 23 -10.31 -0.84 -1.38
C PRO A 23 -9.55 -1.89 -2.20
N ALA A 24 -8.25 -2.04 -1.96
CA ALA A 24 -7.38 -2.88 -2.78
C ALA A 24 -6.51 -3.83 -1.96
N THR A 25 -6.38 -5.08 -2.39
CA THR A 25 -5.48 -6.06 -1.78
C THR A 25 -4.04 -5.86 -2.23
N THR A 26 -3.08 -6.39 -1.48
CA THR A 26 -1.65 -6.38 -1.86
C THR A 26 -1.42 -6.93 -3.27
N MET A 27 -2.18 -7.95 -3.69
CA MET A 27 -2.06 -8.54 -5.02
C MET A 27 -2.63 -7.62 -6.12
N GLN A 28 -3.80 -7.01 -5.89
CA GLN A 28 -4.38 -6.04 -6.82
C GLN A 28 -3.46 -4.83 -7.01
N ILE A 29 -2.90 -4.30 -5.92
CA ILE A 29 -1.93 -3.21 -5.95
C ILE A 29 -0.67 -3.63 -6.72
N THR A 30 -0.14 -4.83 -6.45
CA THR A 30 1.03 -5.36 -7.17
C THR A 30 0.79 -5.45 -8.67
N ASN A 31 -0.36 -5.98 -9.09
CA ASN A 31 -0.69 -6.15 -10.50
C ASN A 31 -0.93 -4.81 -11.21
N SER A 32 -1.49 -3.81 -10.53
CA SER A 32 -1.73 -2.47 -11.07
C SER A 32 -0.42 -1.71 -11.29
N ILE A 33 0.53 -1.89 -10.37
CA ILE A 33 1.81 -1.21 -10.40
C ILE A 33 2.82 -1.89 -11.33
N TYR A 34 2.88 -3.22 -11.30
CA TYR A 34 3.85 -4.03 -12.04
C TYR A 34 3.17 -4.75 -13.20
N THR A 35 2.72 -3.99 -14.19
CA THR A 35 1.95 -4.50 -15.34
C THR A 35 2.76 -5.43 -16.25
N ASN A 36 4.05 -5.12 -16.47
CA ASN A 36 4.92 -5.80 -17.43
C ASN A 36 6.13 -6.47 -16.76
N ILE A 37 5.89 -7.36 -15.80
CA ILE A 37 6.97 -8.14 -15.15
C ILE A 37 6.93 -9.61 -15.50
N LEU A 38 8.11 -10.23 -15.56
CA LEU A 38 8.25 -11.66 -15.74
C LEU A 38 7.54 -12.42 -14.60
N PRO A 39 6.86 -13.55 -14.89
CA PRO A 39 6.18 -14.34 -13.86
C PRO A 39 7.08 -14.71 -12.67
N SER A 40 8.35 -15.03 -12.94
CA SER A 40 9.35 -15.36 -11.92
C SER A 40 9.69 -14.20 -10.97
N ARG A 41 9.42 -12.96 -11.36
CA ARG A 41 9.67 -11.74 -10.55
C ARG A 41 8.44 -11.29 -9.75
N ARG A 42 7.26 -11.90 -9.97
CA ARG A 42 6.02 -11.51 -9.30
C ARG A 42 6.09 -11.61 -7.79
N LEU A 43 6.74 -12.65 -7.26
CA LEU A 43 6.93 -12.79 -5.82
C LEU A 43 7.76 -11.62 -5.24
N GLY A 44 8.82 -11.21 -5.93
CA GLY A 44 9.66 -10.08 -5.51
C GLY A 44 8.88 -8.76 -5.54
N ALA A 45 8.08 -8.53 -6.58
CA ALA A 45 7.21 -7.36 -6.67
C ALA A 45 6.16 -7.34 -5.55
N LEU A 46 5.54 -8.48 -5.27
CA LEU A 46 4.57 -8.64 -4.18
C LEU A 46 5.18 -8.30 -2.82
N LEU A 47 6.39 -8.81 -2.54
CA LEU A 47 7.11 -8.51 -1.30
C LEU A 47 7.55 -7.05 -1.21
N ASN A 48 7.89 -6.41 -2.34
CA ASN A 48 8.20 -4.99 -2.39
C ASN A 48 6.98 -4.14 -2.01
N VAL A 49 5.82 -4.41 -2.63
CA VAL A 49 4.56 -3.72 -2.30
C VAL A 49 4.17 -3.95 -0.84
N ARG A 50 4.23 -5.21 -0.36
CA ARG A 50 3.99 -5.55 1.05
C ARG A 50 4.83 -4.69 1.99
N HIS A 51 6.13 -4.54 1.71
CA HIS A 51 7.02 -3.75 2.56
C HIS A 51 6.62 -2.28 2.64
N HIS A 52 6.14 -1.70 1.53
CA HIS A 52 5.59 -0.36 1.53
C HIS A 52 4.25 -0.26 2.26
N LEU A 53 3.35 -1.24 2.10
CA LEU A 53 2.07 -1.25 2.81
C LEU A 53 2.24 -1.32 4.33
N VAL A 54 3.18 -2.14 4.82
CA VAL A 54 3.51 -2.20 6.25
C VAL A 54 3.99 -0.84 6.76
N LYS A 55 4.82 -0.13 5.98
CA LYS A 55 5.25 1.23 6.33
C LYS A 55 4.07 2.20 6.36
N LEU A 56 3.23 2.22 5.32
CA LEU A 56 2.09 3.13 5.22
C LEU A 56 1.05 2.90 6.32
N LEU A 57 0.83 1.64 6.72
CA LEU A 57 0.02 1.26 7.89
C LEU A 57 0.61 1.85 9.18
N ALA A 58 1.92 1.69 9.40
CA ALA A 58 2.59 2.22 10.58
C ALA A 58 2.58 3.76 10.62
N GLU A 59 2.56 4.41 9.46
CA GLU A 59 2.43 5.87 9.31
C GLU A 59 0.97 6.36 9.39
N GLY A 60 -0.02 5.46 9.52
CA GLY A 60 -1.44 5.82 9.59
C GLY A 60 -2.00 6.42 8.30
N LYS A 61 -1.34 6.20 7.14
CA LYS A 61 -1.80 6.72 5.84
C LYS A 61 -2.86 5.83 5.19
N ILE A 62 -2.90 4.57 5.58
CA ILE A 62 -3.85 3.57 5.10
C ILE A 62 -4.35 2.75 6.28
N GLU A 63 -5.53 2.16 6.12
CA GLU A 63 -6.13 1.22 7.07
C GLU A 63 -6.24 -0.16 6.42
N ASP A 64 -6.06 -1.23 7.21
CA ASP A 64 -6.35 -2.60 6.80
C ASP A 64 -7.76 -2.98 7.26
N ILE A 65 -8.69 -3.06 6.32
CA ILE A 65 -10.10 -3.43 6.55
C ILE A 65 -10.38 -4.90 6.19
N GLY A 66 -9.33 -5.68 5.90
CA GLY A 66 -9.45 -7.09 5.57
C GLY A 66 -9.83 -7.95 6.78
N PRO A 67 -10.33 -9.19 6.56
CA PRO A 67 -10.58 -10.13 7.66
C PRO A 67 -9.31 -10.33 8.48
N SER A 68 -9.43 -10.32 9.81
CA SER A 68 -8.34 -10.23 10.79
C SER A 68 -7.21 -11.25 10.60
N VAL A 69 -6.30 -10.97 9.69
CA VAL A 69 -4.91 -11.51 9.60
C VAL A 69 -3.90 -10.38 9.82
N GLY A 70 -4.30 -9.41 10.64
CA GLY A 70 -3.75 -8.07 10.77
C GLY A 70 -2.23 -8.01 10.91
N GLY A 71 -1.62 -7.06 10.18
CA GLY A 71 -0.22 -6.66 10.35
C GLY A 71 0.79 -7.33 9.41
N LEU A 72 0.39 -8.35 8.63
CA LEU A 72 1.32 -9.04 7.72
C LEU A 72 1.48 -8.37 6.35
N GLY A 73 0.73 -7.32 6.01
CA GLY A 73 0.85 -6.62 4.73
C GLY A 73 0.19 -7.35 3.54
N PHE A 74 -0.80 -8.21 3.80
CA PHE A 74 -1.57 -8.99 2.81
C PHE A 74 -3.09 -8.78 2.92
N GLY A 75 -3.50 -7.69 3.53
CA GLY A 75 -4.90 -7.37 3.80
C GLY A 75 -5.60 -6.65 2.65
N LEU A 76 -6.68 -5.97 3.01
CA LEU A 76 -7.48 -5.13 2.11
C LEU A 76 -7.34 -3.68 2.58
N TYR A 77 -6.77 -2.82 1.74
CA TYR A 77 -6.33 -1.49 2.15
C TYR A 77 -7.23 -0.40 1.63
N VAL A 78 -7.48 0.60 2.47
CA VAL A 78 -8.13 1.87 2.13
C VAL A 78 -7.25 3.04 2.57
N ILE A 79 -7.40 4.21 1.94
CA ILE A 79 -6.80 5.44 2.47
C ILE A 79 -7.41 5.71 3.85
N ALA A 80 -6.58 6.00 4.84
CA ALA A 80 -7.08 6.40 6.14
C ALA A 80 -7.81 7.74 5.98
N ASP A 81 -9.05 7.83 6.46
CA ASP A 81 -9.71 9.12 6.58
C ASP A 81 -8.88 9.96 7.54
N GLU A 82 -8.53 11.20 7.15
CA GLU A 82 -8.02 12.19 8.09
C GLU A 82 -9.11 12.50 9.12
N LYS A 83 -9.28 11.64 10.13
CA LYS A 83 -9.99 12.00 11.34
C LYS A 83 -9.14 13.06 12.02
N LYS A 84 -9.36 14.31 11.60
CA LYS A 84 -8.95 15.53 12.31
C LYS A 84 -9.12 15.26 13.80
N ASP A 85 -8.04 15.48 14.55
CA ASP A 85 -8.09 15.83 15.95
C ASP A 85 -9.27 16.81 16.17
N LYS A 86 -10.42 16.29 16.58
CA LYS A 86 -11.60 17.08 16.93
C LYS A 86 -11.98 16.94 18.40
N ASN A 87 -11.12 16.31 19.22
CA ASN A 87 -11.28 16.26 20.68
C ASN A 87 -9.98 16.67 21.38
N LYS A 88 -9.57 17.93 21.19
CA LYS A 88 -8.79 18.69 22.16
C LYS A 88 -9.30 20.13 22.19
N LEU A 89 -10.45 20.32 22.83
CA LEU A 89 -10.85 21.57 23.48
C LEU A 89 -11.50 21.20 24.81
#